data_AF-A0A5E4KR05-F1
#
_entry.id   AF-A0A5E4KR05-F1
#
_cell.length_a   1.000
_cell.length_b   1.000
_cell.length_c   1.000
_cell.angle_alpha   90.00
_cell.angle_beta   90.00
_cell.angle_gamma   90.00
#
_symmetry.space_group_name_H-M   'P 1'
#
loop_
_entity.id
_entity.type
_entity.pdbx_description
1 polymer ?
#
loop_
_entity_poly.entity_id
_entity_poly.type
_entity_poly.pdbx_seq_one_letter_code
_entity_poly.pdbx_strand_id
1 'polypeptide(L)'
;MKTRYILILVIAIIVLGTFIFLTREETKKPPEVIKSGNESGTSLQAPPGISKIKHVIIIMQENRAFDHYFGTFPGADGFPMKDGVPTVEVFNPKTNKYVKPFHNPNDTNYGGLHSEAAAITDINNSKMDGFIKMAAGYTGQCKNITDPECSISGIQDVMGYHDDREIPNYWTYAREFVLQDHMFEPVLSWSLPAHLFIASAWSAKCTSTDPMSCEDELGVPETLTFQNALEKNHSEPVYAWTDISYLLHENNVSWAYYLDGNVPQIWNVFPWFVTVRDNKETGNVKQISNFYKDARDGTLPAVSWIQPNQKDSEHPPAKVSDGQAFVTKVVNEVMLSPDWNSSVIFIAWDDWGGFYDHVVPPKVDKNGYGLRVPALVISPYAKKGYIDHQNLSFDAYLKFIEDVFLKGQRIDPNTDNHPDRRPTVRENVSILGDLREDFDFNQSPRKPLILKPYPNTAK
;
A
#
# COMPACT_ATOMS: atom_id res chain seq x y z
N MET A 1 -30.24 79.09 -28.20
CA MET A 1 -29.52 80.01 -29.12
C MET A 1 -28.43 79.24 -29.85
N LYS A 2 -28.58 79.08 -31.18
CA LYS A 2 -27.55 78.79 -32.22
C LYS A 2 -26.84 77.41 -32.17
N THR A 3 -26.52 76.65 -33.23
CA THR A 3 -26.69 76.59 -34.71
C THR A 3 -25.92 75.27 -35.09
N ARG A 4 -26.50 74.22 -35.73
CA ARG A 4 -26.46 73.88 -37.20
C ARG A 4 -25.01 73.73 -37.74
N TYR A 5 -24.51 72.68 -38.43
CA TYR A 5 -24.94 71.97 -39.67
C TYR A 5 -23.86 70.88 -40.06
N ILE A 6 -24.20 69.67 -40.59
CA ILE A 6 -24.10 69.16 -42.02
C ILE A 6 -22.65 69.09 -42.58
N LEU A 7 -22.10 68.12 -43.34
CA LEU A 7 -22.49 66.84 -43.97
C LEU A 7 -21.29 66.37 -44.88
N ILE A 8 -21.31 65.11 -45.34
CA ILE A 8 -20.76 64.55 -46.62
C ILE A 8 -19.46 63.70 -46.59
N LEU A 9 -19.68 62.43 -46.96
CA LEU A 9 -18.85 61.37 -47.57
C LEU A 9 -17.64 61.79 -48.42
N VAL A 10 -16.61 60.92 -48.53
CA VAL A 10 -16.18 60.24 -49.79
C VAL A 10 -15.26 59.04 -49.48
N ILE A 11 -15.47 57.99 -50.26
CA ILE A 11 -14.88 56.65 -50.34
C ILE A 11 -13.40 56.65 -50.74
N ALA A 12 -12.58 55.75 -50.16
CA ALA A 12 -11.44 55.15 -50.85
C ALA A 12 -11.14 53.74 -50.31
N ILE A 13 -11.30 52.75 -51.19
CA ILE A 13 -10.94 51.34 -51.02
C ILE A 13 -9.43 51.20 -51.25
N ILE A 14 -8.71 50.60 -50.30
CA ILE A 14 -7.39 49.98 -50.55
C ILE A 14 -7.39 48.60 -49.89
N VAL A 15 -7.24 47.58 -50.72
CA VAL A 15 -7.02 46.18 -50.34
C VAL A 15 -5.52 45.90 -50.39
N LEU A 16 -4.93 45.52 -49.25
CA LEU A 16 -3.69 44.77 -49.10
C LEU A 16 -3.65 44.39 -47.61
N GLY A 17 -4.02 43.17 -47.22
CA GLY A 17 -3.20 41.99 -47.46
C GLY A 17 -2.43 41.69 -46.17
N THR A 18 -3.15 41.21 -45.15
CA THR A 18 -2.56 40.71 -43.91
C THR A 18 -3.23 39.40 -43.53
N PHE A 19 -2.45 38.33 -43.69
CA PHE A 19 -2.70 37.01 -43.15
C PHE A 19 -2.86 37.13 -41.63
N ILE A 20 -4.10 37.00 -41.14
CA ILE A 20 -4.37 36.68 -39.75
C ILE A 20 -4.31 35.15 -39.67
N PHE A 21 -3.24 34.64 -39.05
CA PHE A 21 -3.28 33.30 -38.47
C PHE A 21 -4.34 33.30 -37.37
N LEU A 22 -5.53 32.79 -37.68
CA LEU A 22 -6.44 32.28 -36.67
C LEU A 22 -5.80 31.01 -36.12
N THR A 23 -5.14 31.09 -34.97
CA THR A 23 -4.90 29.90 -34.15
C THR A 23 -6.27 29.40 -33.72
N ARG A 24 -6.74 28.37 -34.39
CA ARG A 24 -7.85 27.53 -33.95
C ARG A 24 -7.40 26.89 -32.63
N GLU A 25 -7.85 27.43 -31.50
CA GLU A 25 -7.91 26.65 -30.27
C GLU A 25 -8.86 25.49 -30.54
N GLU A 26 -8.30 24.31 -30.80
CA GLU A 26 -9.04 23.07 -30.63
C GLU A 26 -9.34 22.93 -29.14
N THR A 27 -10.51 23.41 -28.73
CA THR A 27 -11.14 22.94 -27.50
C THR A 27 -11.35 21.44 -27.67
N LYS A 28 -10.42 20.63 -27.16
CA LYS A 28 -10.62 19.19 -27.02
C LYS A 28 -11.88 19.00 -26.19
N LYS A 29 -12.94 18.54 -26.86
CA LYS A 29 -14.18 18.09 -26.25
C LYS A 29 -13.80 17.06 -25.17
N PRO A 30 -14.32 17.16 -23.94
CA PRO A 30 -14.11 16.10 -22.95
C PRO A 30 -14.58 14.77 -23.56
N PRO A 31 -13.91 13.65 -23.28
CA PRO A 31 -14.37 12.36 -23.76
C PRO A 31 -15.81 12.14 -23.30
N GLU A 32 -16.64 11.74 -24.26
CA GLU A 32 -18.05 11.49 -24.08
C GLU A 32 -18.22 10.39 -23.03
N VAL A 33 -18.90 10.70 -21.92
CA VAL A 33 -19.27 9.70 -20.91
C VAL A 33 -20.19 8.69 -21.60
N ILE A 34 -19.63 7.54 -21.96
CA ILE A 34 -20.40 6.37 -22.36
C ILE A 34 -21.25 6.03 -21.14
N LYS A 35 -22.56 6.27 -21.23
CA LYS A 35 -23.52 5.76 -20.26
C LYS A 35 -23.39 4.24 -20.25
N SER A 36 -22.94 3.68 -19.13
CA SER A 36 -22.89 2.25 -18.92
C SER A 36 -24.27 1.67 -19.17
N GLY A 37 -24.35 0.82 -20.19
CA GLY A 37 -25.47 -0.06 -20.39
C GLY A 37 -25.59 -0.98 -19.19
N ASN A 38 -26.83 -1.27 -18.83
CA ASN A 38 -27.22 -2.18 -17.77
C ASN A 38 -26.79 -3.60 -18.16
N GLU A 39 -25.53 -3.98 -17.90
CA GLU A 39 -25.08 -5.35 -18.02
C GLU A 39 -25.20 -6.03 -16.65
N SER A 40 -26.19 -6.92 -16.59
CA SER A 40 -26.31 -7.96 -15.58
C SER A 40 -24.96 -8.60 -15.28
N GLY A 41 -24.56 -8.58 -14.01
CA GLY A 41 -23.30 -9.14 -13.53
C GLY A 41 -23.10 -10.59 -13.99
N THR A 42 -22.24 -10.75 -14.97
CA THR A 42 -21.52 -12.01 -15.18
C THR A 42 -20.51 -12.11 -14.05
N SER A 43 -20.66 -13.11 -13.18
CA SER A 43 -19.60 -13.50 -12.27
C SER A 43 -18.31 -13.67 -13.09
N LEU A 44 -17.29 -12.86 -12.83
CA LEU A 44 -15.97 -13.06 -13.42
C LEU A 44 -15.50 -14.45 -12.99
N GLN A 45 -15.65 -15.43 -13.89
CA GLN A 45 -15.25 -16.80 -13.63
C GLN A 45 -13.75 -16.77 -13.34
N ALA A 46 -13.35 -17.38 -12.21
CA ALA A 46 -11.97 -17.49 -11.80
C ALA A 46 -11.09 -17.93 -12.99
N PRO A 47 -9.99 -17.22 -13.33
CA PRO A 47 -9.13 -17.55 -14.44
C PRO A 47 -8.70 -19.02 -14.37
N PRO A 48 -8.62 -19.70 -15.52
CA PRO A 48 -8.15 -21.07 -15.57
C PRO A 48 -6.80 -21.20 -14.85
N GLY A 49 -6.76 -21.99 -13.78
CA GLY A 49 -5.52 -22.32 -13.06
C GLY A 49 -5.24 -21.54 -11.79
N ILE A 50 -6.01 -20.50 -11.42
CA ILE A 50 -5.83 -19.83 -10.11
C ILE A 50 -5.98 -20.82 -8.94
N SER A 51 -6.80 -21.86 -9.12
CA SER A 51 -6.98 -22.96 -8.17
C SER A 51 -5.74 -23.86 -7.98
N LYS A 52 -4.65 -23.63 -8.72
CA LYS A 52 -3.32 -24.22 -8.43
C LYS A 52 -2.71 -23.62 -7.16
N ILE A 53 -3.11 -22.42 -6.78
CA ILE A 53 -2.74 -21.82 -5.51
C ILE A 53 -3.54 -22.50 -4.39
N LYS A 54 -2.81 -22.91 -3.35
CA LYS A 54 -3.32 -23.53 -2.13
C LYS A 54 -2.88 -22.78 -0.88
N HIS A 55 -1.83 -21.98 -0.96
CA HIS A 55 -1.31 -21.18 0.14
C HIS A 55 -1.06 -19.75 -0.32
N VAL A 56 -1.69 -18.79 0.35
CA VAL A 56 -1.41 -17.37 0.23
C VAL A 56 -0.65 -16.94 1.49
N ILE A 57 0.56 -16.42 1.33
CA ILE A 57 1.40 -15.91 2.40
C ILE A 57 1.55 -14.41 2.20
N ILE A 58 1.19 -13.60 3.20
CA ILE A 58 1.35 -12.15 3.18
C ILE A 58 2.41 -11.78 4.22
N ILE A 59 3.49 -11.12 3.79
CA ILE A 59 4.53 -10.58 4.66
C ILE A 59 4.33 -9.07 4.68
N MET A 60 4.00 -8.52 5.85
CA MET A 60 3.77 -7.08 6.02
C MET A 60 4.94 -6.46 6.78
N GLN A 61 5.80 -5.75 6.05
CA GLN A 61 6.87 -4.91 6.60
C GLN A 61 6.33 -3.53 6.96
N GLU A 62 7.17 -2.67 7.52
CA GLU A 62 6.77 -1.38 8.08
C GLU A 62 7.50 -0.17 7.45
N ASN A 63 6.69 0.83 7.12
CA ASN A 63 6.96 2.22 6.81
C ASN A 63 8.01 2.49 5.72
N ARG A 64 7.67 2.24 4.45
CA ARG A 64 8.51 2.61 3.30
C ARG A 64 7.65 3.07 2.13
N ALA A 65 8.03 4.21 1.55
CA ALA A 65 7.50 4.65 0.27
C ALA A 65 8.06 3.80 -0.89
N PHE A 66 7.28 3.62 -1.96
CA PHE A 66 7.74 2.89 -3.15
C PHE A 66 9.03 3.49 -3.71
N ASP A 67 9.04 4.80 -3.94
CA ASP A 67 10.19 5.53 -4.48
C ASP A 67 11.46 5.43 -3.61
N HIS A 68 11.31 5.20 -2.30
CA HIS A 68 12.43 5.02 -1.38
C HIS A 68 13.21 3.73 -1.66
N TYR A 69 12.57 2.66 -2.14
CA TYR A 69 13.23 1.37 -2.42
C TYR A 69 13.35 1.05 -3.92
N PHE A 70 12.38 1.46 -4.72
CA PHE A 70 12.28 1.10 -6.13
C PHE A 70 12.14 2.32 -7.06
N GLY A 71 12.27 3.54 -6.54
CA GLY A 71 12.20 4.76 -7.35
C GLY A 71 13.29 4.87 -8.43
N THR A 72 14.36 4.08 -8.32
CA THR A 72 15.41 3.96 -9.36
C THR A 72 15.40 2.61 -10.08
N PHE A 73 14.43 1.74 -9.81
CA PHE A 73 14.34 0.42 -10.42
C PHE A 73 14.03 0.54 -11.93
N PRO A 74 14.83 -0.08 -12.82
CA PRO A 74 14.64 0.07 -14.26
C PRO A 74 13.27 -0.43 -14.74
N GLY A 75 12.51 0.45 -15.40
CA GLY A 75 11.21 0.13 -16.01
C GLY A 75 10.01 0.36 -15.09
N ALA A 76 10.21 0.59 -13.80
CA ALA A 76 9.13 0.99 -12.90
C ALA A 76 8.72 2.44 -13.15
N ASP A 77 7.50 2.79 -12.76
CA ASP A 77 7.06 4.17 -12.56
C ASP A 77 7.73 4.76 -11.30
N GLY A 78 9.05 4.81 -11.32
CA GLY A 78 9.88 5.44 -10.29
C GLY A 78 10.14 6.91 -10.59
N PHE A 79 11.17 7.50 -9.98
CA PHE A 79 11.50 8.91 -10.17
C PHE A 79 11.62 9.27 -11.66
N PRO A 80 10.98 10.36 -12.11
CA PRO A 80 11.22 10.87 -13.44
C PRO A 80 12.69 11.26 -13.63
N MET A 81 13.42 10.54 -14.49
CA MET A 81 14.86 10.70 -14.70
C MET A 81 15.21 11.55 -15.93
N LYS A 82 16.31 12.30 -15.84
CA LYS A 82 17.01 12.90 -16.99
C LYS A 82 18.51 12.72 -16.83
N ASP A 83 19.16 12.11 -17.82
CA ASP A 83 20.60 11.84 -17.81
C ASP A 83 21.08 11.08 -16.54
N GLY A 84 20.26 10.15 -16.04
CA GLY A 84 20.53 9.38 -14.82
C GLY A 84 20.30 10.12 -13.51
N VAL A 85 19.69 11.30 -13.54
CA VAL A 85 19.42 12.14 -12.36
C VAL A 85 17.91 12.36 -12.19
N PRO A 86 17.37 12.20 -10.96
CA PRO A 86 15.99 12.57 -10.67
C PRO A 86 15.67 14.03 -11.00
N THR A 87 14.59 14.26 -11.73
CA THR A 87 14.17 15.60 -12.15
C THR A 87 13.31 16.29 -11.10
N VAL A 88 12.55 15.53 -10.32
CA VAL A 88 11.78 16.03 -9.18
C VAL A 88 12.67 16.69 -8.13
N GLU A 89 12.14 17.74 -7.50
CA GLU A 89 12.81 18.46 -6.42
C GLU A 89 11.77 19.08 -5.48
N VAL A 90 12.04 19.03 -4.19
CA VAL A 90 11.14 19.52 -3.14
C VAL A 90 11.80 20.69 -2.41
N PHE A 91 11.04 21.77 -2.19
CA PHE A 91 11.57 22.96 -1.53
C PHE A 91 11.75 22.73 -0.01
N ASN A 92 12.93 23.05 0.50
CA ASN A 92 13.26 22.98 1.91
C ASN A 92 13.16 24.38 2.56
N PRO A 93 12.11 24.65 3.35
CA PRO A 93 11.90 25.97 3.93
C PRO A 93 12.94 26.33 5.01
N LYS A 94 13.62 25.35 5.61
CA LYS A 94 14.68 25.60 6.60
C LYS A 94 15.98 26.09 5.96
N THR A 95 16.31 25.60 4.76
CA THR A 95 17.57 25.92 4.08
C THR A 95 17.41 26.85 2.89
N ASN A 96 16.17 27.15 2.49
CA ASN A 96 15.82 27.95 1.31
C ASN A 96 16.44 27.37 0.01
N LYS A 97 16.42 26.05 -0.13
CA LYS A 97 16.98 25.31 -1.27
C LYS A 97 16.01 24.21 -1.72
N TYR A 98 16.06 23.86 -2.99
CA TYR A 98 15.42 22.64 -3.49
C TYR A 98 16.32 21.42 -3.23
N VAL A 99 15.69 20.30 -2.89
CA VAL A 99 16.35 19.02 -2.63
C VAL A 99 15.79 17.98 -3.59
N LYS A 100 16.69 17.35 -4.34
CA LYS A 100 16.36 16.21 -5.21
C LYS A 100 16.46 14.91 -4.43
N PRO A 101 15.77 13.83 -4.86
CA PRO A 101 16.04 12.50 -4.36
C PRO A 101 17.53 12.17 -4.45
N PHE A 102 18.09 11.56 -3.40
CA PHE A 102 19.51 11.23 -3.34
C PHE A 102 19.72 9.82 -2.80
N HIS A 103 20.76 9.15 -3.29
CA HIS A 103 21.11 7.83 -2.79
C HIS A 103 21.54 7.93 -1.31
N ASN A 104 20.95 7.09 -0.46
CA ASN A 104 21.20 7.05 0.97
C ASN A 104 21.76 5.68 1.38
N PRO A 105 23.09 5.54 1.60
CA PRO A 105 23.71 4.26 1.94
C PRO A 105 23.53 3.85 3.41
N ASN A 106 22.80 4.64 4.22
CA ASN A 106 22.65 4.35 5.63
C ASN A 106 21.65 3.20 5.84
N ASP A 107 22.12 2.15 6.52
CA ASP A 107 21.31 0.99 6.94
C ASP A 107 20.17 1.35 7.90
N THR A 108 20.26 2.51 8.55
CA THR A 108 19.22 3.07 9.42
C THR A 108 18.70 4.37 8.82
N ASN A 109 17.39 4.46 8.66
CA ASN A 109 16.67 5.64 8.20
C ASN A 109 15.64 6.08 9.23
N TYR A 110 15.18 7.32 9.14
CA TYR A 110 14.31 7.96 10.12
C TYR A 110 13.00 8.45 9.53
N GLY A 111 12.97 8.76 8.23
CA GLY A 111 11.75 9.15 7.53
C GLY A 111 11.15 10.44 8.10
N GLY A 112 9.83 10.50 8.13
CA GLY A 112 9.06 11.65 8.59
C GLY A 112 7.87 11.25 9.44
N LEU A 113 7.04 12.24 9.74
CA LEU A 113 5.70 11.97 10.30
C LEU A 113 4.86 11.26 9.23
N HIS A 114 4.00 10.37 9.66
CA HIS A 114 3.20 9.52 8.77
C HIS A 114 1.77 9.35 9.27
N SER A 115 1.20 10.39 9.89
CA SER A 115 -0.23 10.48 10.21
C SER A 115 -1.06 10.96 9.00
N GLU A 116 -2.39 10.90 9.09
CA GLU A 116 -3.29 11.51 8.10
C GLU A 116 -2.95 13.00 7.85
N ALA A 117 -2.67 13.75 8.91
CA ALA A 117 -2.29 15.17 8.80
C ALA A 117 -0.94 15.36 8.08
N ALA A 118 0.01 14.45 8.30
CA ALA A 118 1.26 14.42 7.56
C ALA A 118 1.02 14.11 6.08
N ALA A 119 0.25 13.08 5.77
CA ALA A 119 -0.09 12.68 4.41
C ALA A 119 -0.75 13.83 3.61
N ILE A 120 -1.74 14.50 4.21
CA ILE A 120 -2.42 15.66 3.60
C ILE A 120 -1.41 16.76 3.27
N THR A 121 -0.48 17.00 4.17
CA THR A 121 0.53 18.04 3.96
C THR A 121 1.56 17.62 2.94
N ASP A 122 2.02 16.37 2.95
CA ASP A 122 2.98 15.79 2.01
C ASP A 122 2.47 15.85 0.56
N ILE A 123 1.21 15.43 0.35
CA ILE A 123 0.53 15.46 -0.95
C ILE A 123 0.29 16.90 -1.43
N ASN A 124 0.01 17.84 -0.50
CA ASN A 124 -0.21 19.27 -0.77
C ASN A 124 -1.06 19.56 -2.02
N ASN A 125 -2.31 19.09 -2.03
CA ASN A 125 -3.22 19.25 -3.18
C ASN A 125 -2.61 18.73 -4.50
N SER A 126 -2.08 17.50 -4.47
CA SER A 126 -1.48 16.80 -5.61
C SER A 126 -0.18 17.40 -6.14
N LYS A 127 0.47 18.30 -5.39
CA LYS A 127 1.77 18.86 -5.74
C LYS A 127 2.94 17.98 -5.31
N MET A 128 2.73 17.10 -4.34
CA MET A 128 3.73 16.16 -3.83
C MET A 128 5.02 16.86 -3.36
N ASP A 129 4.91 18.03 -2.74
CA ASP A 129 6.03 18.89 -2.35
C ASP A 129 6.04 19.25 -0.85
N GLY A 130 5.23 18.57 -0.03
CA GLY A 130 5.11 18.84 1.40
C GLY A 130 6.07 18.05 2.30
N PHE A 131 6.63 16.96 1.81
CA PHE A 131 7.43 15.99 2.57
C PHE A 131 8.55 16.61 3.42
N ILE A 132 9.38 17.47 2.81
CA ILE A 132 10.45 18.15 3.55
C ILE A 132 9.88 19.15 4.55
N LYS A 133 8.80 19.86 4.19
CA LYS A 133 8.15 20.82 5.09
C LYS A 133 7.60 20.10 6.33
N MET A 134 6.99 18.92 6.18
CA MET A 134 6.48 18.14 7.32
C MET A 134 7.59 17.66 8.23
N ALA A 135 8.57 16.96 7.69
CA ALA A 135 9.69 16.47 8.51
C ALA A 135 10.50 17.61 9.13
N ALA A 136 10.75 18.70 8.37
CA ALA A 136 11.41 19.87 8.92
C ALA A 136 10.56 20.61 9.97
N GLY A 137 9.24 20.58 9.87
CA GLY A 137 8.35 21.21 10.83
C GLY A 137 8.43 20.58 12.23
N TYR A 138 8.84 19.32 12.32
CA TYR A 138 8.89 18.60 13.59
C TYR A 138 9.98 19.10 14.53
N THR A 139 9.58 19.54 15.72
CA THR A 139 10.44 19.99 16.83
C THR A 139 10.20 19.19 18.11
N GLY A 140 9.39 18.13 18.05
CA GLY A 140 9.04 17.30 19.20
C GLY A 140 10.16 16.35 19.62
N GLN A 141 9.90 15.64 20.71
CA GLN A 141 10.71 14.48 21.12
C GLN A 141 9.90 13.22 20.83
N CYS A 142 10.48 12.30 20.08
CA CYS A 142 9.92 10.97 19.92
C CYS A 142 10.03 10.20 21.24
N LYS A 143 8.89 9.79 21.80
CA LYS A 143 8.81 8.98 23.02
C LYS A 143 8.44 7.53 22.74
N ASN A 144 7.58 7.33 21.76
CA ASN A 144 7.17 6.02 21.26
C ASN A 144 7.46 6.02 19.77
N ILE A 145 8.25 5.05 19.30
CA ILE A 145 8.67 5.01 17.91
C ILE A 145 7.53 4.58 16.97
N THR A 146 6.54 3.88 17.49
CA THR A 146 5.34 3.43 16.75
C THR A 146 4.22 4.47 16.72
N ASP A 147 4.50 5.69 17.19
CA ASP A 147 3.58 6.82 17.11
C ASP A 147 3.76 7.47 15.72
N PRO A 148 2.70 7.65 14.91
CA PRO A 148 2.82 8.29 13.59
C PRO A 148 3.25 9.77 13.67
N GLU A 149 3.15 10.39 14.85
CA GLU A 149 3.65 11.72 15.15
C GLU A 149 5.09 11.70 15.73
N CYS A 150 5.74 10.55 15.78
CA CYS A 150 7.15 10.44 16.12
C CYS A 150 8.04 10.61 14.87
N SER A 151 8.98 11.54 14.94
CA SER A 151 10.11 11.64 14.02
C SER A 151 11.36 12.11 14.77
N ILE A 152 12.53 12.11 14.12
CA ILE A 152 13.76 12.64 14.72
C ILE A 152 14.09 14.00 14.12
N SER A 153 13.98 15.04 14.95
CA SER A 153 14.26 16.40 14.52
C SER A 153 15.71 16.58 14.04
N GLY A 154 15.86 17.27 12.90
CA GLY A 154 17.17 17.62 12.35
C GLY A 154 17.76 16.59 11.39
N ILE A 155 17.16 15.41 11.26
CA ILE A 155 17.51 14.42 10.23
C ILE A 155 16.66 14.71 8.98
N GLN A 156 17.29 14.69 7.80
CA GLN A 156 16.62 14.93 6.52
C GLN A 156 16.97 13.82 5.54
N ASP A 157 16.43 12.62 5.76
CA ASP A 157 16.55 11.47 4.87
C ASP A 157 15.24 11.09 4.15
N VAL A 158 14.21 11.93 4.30
CA VAL A 158 12.91 11.82 3.60
C VAL A 158 13.05 11.71 2.08
N MET A 159 14.00 12.44 1.49
CA MET A 159 14.32 12.37 0.05
C MET A 159 15.39 11.31 -0.28
N GLY A 160 15.87 10.57 0.71
CA GLY A 160 16.83 9.50 0.50
C GLY A 160 16.17 8.32 -0.22
N TYR A 161 16.91 7.59 -1.04
CA TYR A 161 16.48 6.31 -1.61
C TYR A 161 17.59 5.27 -1.51
N HIS A 162 17.20 4.01 -1.50
CA HIS A 162 18.06 2.83 -1.67
C HIS A 162 18.00 2.30 -3.09
N ASP A 163 19.00 1.52 -3.46
CA ASP A 163 18.94 0.66 -4.64
C ASP A 163 19.52 -0.73 -4.33
N ASP A 164 19.89 -1.52 -5.36
CA ASP A 164 20.39 -2.88 -5.13
C ASP A 164 21.71 -2.96 -4.36
N ARG A 165 22.37 -1.84 -4.06
CA ARG A 165 23.55 -1.82 -3.19
C ARG A 165 23.20 -2.13 -1.73
N GLU A 166 22.08 -1.62 -1.23
CA GLU A 166 21.61 -1.79 0.14
C GLU A 166 20.53 -2.87 0.28
N ILE A 167 19.65 -3.01 -0.73
CA ILE A 167 18.53 -3.96 -0.75
C ILE A 167 18.61 -4.98 -1.91
N PRO A 168 19.74 -5.67 -2.10
CA PRO A 168 19.97 -6.55 -3.25
C PRO A 168 18.97 -7.70 -3.36
N ASN A 169 18.44 -8.23 -2.25
CA ASN A 169 17.49 -9.34 -2.29
C ASN A 169 16.12 -8.85 -2.78
N TYR A 170 15.62 -7.71 -2.29
CA TYR A 170 14.38 -7.11 -2.79
C TYR A 170 14.45 -6.79 -4.29
N TRP A 171 15.54 -6.18 -4.75
CA TRP A 171 15.77 -5.94 -6.17
C TRP A 171 15.92 -7.23 -6.99
N THR A 172 16.48 -8.28 -6.40
CA THR A 172 16.56 -9.60 -7.06
C THR A 172 15.19 -10.25 -7.18
N TYR A 173 14.34 -10.16 -6.15
CA TYR A 173 12.96 -10.63 -6.24
C TYR A 173 12.18 -9.86 -7.32
N ALA A 174 12.29 -8.52 -7.36
CA ALA A 174 11.67 -7.70 -8.40
C ALA A 174 12.11 -8.10 -9.82
N ARG A 175 13.42 -8.35 -10.04
CA ARG A 175 13.95 -8.80 -11.34
C ARG A 175 13.51 -10.20 -11.75
N GLU A 176 13.28 -11.08 -10.77
CA GLU A 176 12.96 -12.49 -11.04
C GLU A 176 11.46 -12.81 -10.97
N PHE A 177 10.65 -11.96 -10.35
CA PHE A 177 9.21 -12.15 -10.18
C PHE A 177 8.44 -10.88 -10.58
N VAL A 178 7.47 -10.45 -9.78
CA VAL A 178 6.66 -9.26 -10.07
C VAL A 178 6.97 -8.16 -9.06
N LEU A 179 7.24 -6.97 -9.58
CA LEU A 179 7.22 -5.71 -8.83
C LEU A 179 5.89 -5.00 -9.10
N GLN A 180 5.20 -4.56 -8.05
CA GLN A 180 3.96 -3.81 -8.18
C GLN A 180 4.27 -2.33 -7.94
N ASP A 181 4.30 -1.52 -8.99
CA ASP A 181 4.76 -0.13 -8.89
C ASP A 181 3.64 0.88 -8.60
N HIS A 182 2.39 0.45 -8.64
CA HIS A 182 1.20 1.19 -8.23
C HIS A 182 0.46 0.49 -7.07
N MET A 183 1.19 -0.09 -6.12
CA MET A 183 0.63 -0.48 -4.82
C MET A 183 0.53 0.75 -3.92
N PHE A 184 -0.69 1.14 -3.60
CA PHE A 184 -0.98 2.23 -2.67
C PHE A 184 -1.35 1.67 -1.31
N GLU A 185 -0.90 2.35 -0.24
CA GLU A 185 -1.46 2.13 1.10
C GLU A 185 -3.00 2.22 0.99
N PRO A 186 -3.76 1.30 1.64
CA PRO A 186 -5.21 1.28 1.49
C PRO A 186 -5.89 2.51 2.11
N VAL A 187 -5.18 3.36 2.83
CA VAL A 187 -5.76 4.47 3.56
C VAL A 187 -4.76 5.60 3.62
N LEU A 188 -5.22 6.85 3.71
CA LEU A 188 -4.34 8.00 3.87
C LEU A 188 -3.97 8.18 5.35
N SER A 189 -3.24 7.23 5.95
CA SER A 189 -2.99 7.25 7.40
C SER A 189 -1.70 6.51 7.80
N TRP A 190 -1.73 5.73 8.88
CA TRP A 190 -0.57 5.07 9.47
C TRP A 190 -0.85 3.58 9.70
N SER A 191 0.14 2.88 10.25
CA SER A 191 0.14 1.44 10.51
C SER A 191 -1.19 0.86 10.97
N LEU A 192 -1.79 1.32 12.07
CA LEU A 192 -2.99 0.66 12.61
C LEU A 192 -4.15 0.59 11.58
N PRO A 193 -4.59 1.72 10.98
CA PRO A 193 -5.51 1.68 9.85
C PRO A 193 -5.09 0.72 8.73
N ALA A 194 -3.85 0.77 8.26
CA ALA A 194 -3.36 -0.10 7.17
C ALA A 194 -3.46 -1.61 7.53
N HIS A 195 -3.12 -1.96 8.77
CA HIS A 195 -3.26 -3.32 9.32
C HIS A 195 -4.74 -3.76 9.44
N LEU A 196 -5.66 -2.85 9.75
CA LEU A 196 -7.10 -3.16 9.72
C LEU A 196 -7.61 -3.39 8.30
N PHE A 197 -7.09 -2.66 7.32
CA PHE A 197 -7.44 -2.87 5.91
C PHE A 197 -6.95 -4.22 5.37
N ILE A 198 -5.73 -4.69 5.70
CA ILE A 198 -5.29 -6.03 5.27
C ILE A 198 -6.09 -7.16 5.94
N ALA A 199 -6.74 -6.89 7.08
CA ALA A 199 -7.60 -7.86 7.76
C ALA A 199 -9.07 -7.79 7.30
N SER A 200 -9.58 -6.63 6.88
CA SER A 200 -11.03 -6.44 6.76
C SER A 200 -11.52 -5.53 5.63
N ALA A 201 -10.61 -4.99 4.82
CA ALA A 201 -10.88 -3.95 3.81
C ALA A 201 -11.53 -2.67 4.38
N TRP A 202 -11.44 -2.46 5.69
CA TRP A 202 -12.02 -1.31 6.37
C TRP A 202 -11.27 -0.96 7.67
N SER A 203 -11.12 0.34 7.94
CA SER A 203 -10.69 0.85 9.26
C SER A 203 -11.83 1.65 9.88
N ALA A 204 -12.25 1.24 11.07
CA ALA A 204 -13.42 1.79 11.74
C ALA A 204 -13.22 1.90 13.26
N LYS A 205 -14.09 2.69 13.88
CA LYS A 205 -14.33 2.69 15.33
C LYS A 205 -15.78 2.33 15.59
N CYS A 206 -16.05 1.69 16.72
CA CYS A 206 -17.40 1.29 17.13
C CYS A 206 -17.69 1.80 18.54
N THR A 207 -18.95 2.19 18.81
CA THR A 207 -19.34 2.63 20.16
C THR A 207 -19.72 1.46 21.09
N SER A 208 -19.88 0.26 20.52
CA SER A 208 -20.16 -0.99 21.25
C SER A 208 -19.64 -2.19 20.45
N THR A 209 -19.93 -3.40 20.93
CA THR A 209 -19.67 -4.65 20.17
C THR A 209 -20.73 -4.94 19.11
N ASP A 210 -21.68 -4.02 18.87
CA ASP A 210 -22.62 -4.08 17.75
C ASP A 210 -21.92 -3.57 16.48
N PRO A 211 -21.75 -4.38 15.43
CA PRO A 211 -21.12 -3.96 14.18
C PRO A 211 -21.84 -2.77 13.52
N MET A 212 -23.15 -2.60 13.79
CA MET A 212 -23.93 -1.47 13.30
C MET A 212 -23.63 -0.16 14.03
N SER A 213 -22.82 -0.19 15.08
CA SER A 213 -22.33 1.02 15.76
C SER A 213 -21.04 1.58 15.16
N CYS A 214 -20.47 0.89 14.17
CA CYS A 214 -19.19 1.26 13.59
C CYS A 214 -19.30 2.39 12.56
N GLU A 215 -18.26 3.20 12.45
CA GLU A 215 -18.09 4.26 11.44
C GLU A 215 -16.62 4.39 11.04
N ASP A 216 -16.36 4.97 9.86
CA ASP A 216 -14.99 5.18 9.34
C ASP A 216 -14.09 5.86 10.38
N GLU A 217 -12.86 5.36 10.53
CA GLU A 217 -11.82 5.97 11.36
C GLU A 217 -10.48 5.96 10.62
N LEU A 218 -9.99 7.16 10.31
CA LEU A 218 -8.73 7.42 9.62
C LEU A 218 -7.62 7.87 10.58
N GLY A 219 -7.97 8.39 11.75
CA GLY A 219 -7.09 8.91 12.80
C GLY A 219 -6.19 10.12 12.45
N VAL A 220 -6.35 11.36 12.98
CA VAL A 220 -7.41 12.00 13.80
C VAL A 220 -7.30 13.56 13.79
N PRO A 221 -8.28 14.32 14.37
CA PRO A 221 -8.05 14.90 15.72
C PRO A 221 -9.23 14.76 16.74
N GLU A 222 -9.00 13.90 17.73
CA GLU A 222 -9.43 13.87 19.16
C GLU A 222 -8.82 12.60 19.85
N THR A 223 -8.36 11.62 19.05
CA THR A 223 -7.97 10.26 19.44
C THR A 223 -6.47 9.95 19.41
N LEU A 224 -5.60 10.97 19.60
CA LEU A 224 -4.34 10.70 20.33
C LEU A 224 -4.63 9.97 21.65
N THR A 225 -5.88 9.93 22.12
CA THR A 225 -6.36 9.08 23.20
C THR A 225 -6.48 7.59 22.90
N PHE A 226 -6.69 7.08 21.67
CA PHE A 226 -6.95 5.64 21.46
C PHE A 226 -5.68 4.79 21.64
N GLN A 227 -4.60 5.06 20.92
CA GLN A 227 -3.31 4.37 21.11
C GLN A 227 -2.76 4.61 22.52
N ASN A 228 -2.79 5.87 22.99
CA ASN A 228 -2.39 6.16 24.37
C ASN A 228 -3.31 5.49 25.41
N ALA A 229 -4.58 5.21 25.13
CA ALA A 229 -5.48 4.49 26.03
C ALA A 229 -5.22 2.98 25.98
N LEU A 230 -4.93 2.40 24.82
CA LEU A 230 -4.47 1.01 24.72
C LEU A 230 -3.19 0.81 25.54
N GLU A 231 -2.23 1.74 25.44
CA GLU A 231 -0.97 1.71 26.18
C GLU A 231 -1.15 2.03 27.67
N LYS A 232 -2.07 2.93 28.06
CA LYS A 232 -2.28 3.33 29.47
C LYS A 232 -3.22 2.42 30.25
N ASN A 233 -4.27 1.91 29.62
CA ASN A 233 -5.32 1.15 30.31
C ASN A 233 -5.18 -0.37 30.13
N HIS A 234 -4.25 -0.83 29.28
CA HIS A 234 -4.02 -2.27 29.00
C HIS A 234 -5.31 -3.03 28.58
N SER A 235 -6.38 -2.32 28.18
CA SER A 235 -7.62 -2.92 27.73
C SER A 235 -7.53 -3.17 26.24
N GLU A 236 -7.67 -4.42 25.82
CA GLU A 236 -7.69 -4.80 24.40
C GLU A 236 -8.85 -4.10 23.68
N PRO A 237 -8.62 -3.54 22.47
CA PRO A 237 -9.71 -3.06 21.65
C PRO A 237 -10.61 -4.21 21.21
N VAL A 238 -11.81 -3.86 20.77
CA VAL A 238 -12.79 -4.80 20.24
C VAL A 238 -13.27 -4.26 18.90
N TYR A 239 -12.90 -4.93 17.81
CA TYR A 239 -13.33 -4.60 16.46
C TYR A 239 -14.57 -5.43 16.12
N ALA A 240 -15.71 -4.76 15.99
CA ALA A 240 -17.00 -5.43 15.85
C ALA A 240 -17.41 -5.70 14.41
N TRP A 241 -16.82 -5.05 13.42
CA TRP A 241 -17.17 -5.24 12.01
C TRP A 241 -16.60 -6.53 11.42
N THR A 242 -17.10 -6.92 10.25
CA THR A 242 -16.68 -8.17 9.58
C THR A 242 -15.23 -8.07 9.10
N ASP A 243 -14.44 -9.11 9.35
CA ASP A 243 -13.09 -9.26 8.79
C ASP A 243 -12.98 -10.52 7.92
N ILE A 244 -11.87 -10.70 7.22
CA ILE A 244 -11.68 -11.83 6.32
C ILE A 244 -11.70 -13.17 7.05
N SER A 245 -11.29 -13.23 8.33
CA SER A 245 -11.33 -14.49 9.09
C SER A 245 -12.74 -15.02 9.26
N TYR A 246 -13.75 -14.15 9.32
CA TYR A 246 -15.16 -14.57 9.35
C TYR A 246 -15.53 -15.36 8.09
N LEU A 247 -15.18 -14.87 6.90
CA LEU A 247 -15.47 -15.58 5.65
C LEU A 247 -14.66 -16.87 5.53
N LEU A 248 -13.41 -16.86 5.98
CA LEU A 248 -12.56 -18.05 6.03
C LEU A 248 -13.17 -19.12 6.95
N HIS A 249 -13.69 -18.72 8.11
CA HIS A 249 -14.40 -19.59 9.06
C HIS A 249 -15.63 -20.23 8.42
N GLU A 250 -16.54 -19.42 7.86
CA GLU A 250 -17.78 -19.89 7.23
C GLU A 250 -17.51 -20.89 6.08
N ASN A 251 -16.36 -20.75 5.41
CA ASN A 251 -15.95 -21.61 4.31
C ASN A 251 -14.97 -22.73 4.71
N ASN A 252 -14.67 -22.90 6.01
CA ASN A 252 -13.71 -23.89 6.53
C ASN A 252 -12.32 -23.79 5.89
N VAL A 253 -11.85 -22.58 5.63
CA VAL A 253 -10.52 -22.29 5.07
C VAL A 253 -9.54 -22.05 6.22
N SER A 254 -8.46 -22.83 6.26
CA SER A 254 -7.47 -22.72 7.33
C SER A 254 -6.67 -21.43 7.21
N TRP A 255 -6.48 -20.75 8.34
CA TRP A 255 -5.69 -19.53 8.39
C TRP A 255 -4.82 -19.45 9.64
N ALA A 256 -3.73 -18.66 9.57
CA ALA A 256 -2.92 -18.32 10.74
C ALA A 256 -2.27 -16.94 10.62
N TYR A 257 -2.09 -16.30 11.78
CA TYR A 257 -1.37 -15.04 11.94
C TYR A 257 -0.09 -15.31 12.72
N TYR A 258 1.07 -15.20 12.06
CA TYR A 258 2.36 -15.54 12.67
C TYR A 258 3.13 -14.30 13.09
N LEU A 259 3.45 -14.22 14.39
CA LEU A 259 4.13 -13.11 15.02
C LEU A 259 5.62 -13.44 15.26
N ASP A 260 6.51 -12.54 14.85
CA ASP A 260 7.93 -12.63 15.19
C ASP A 260 8.20 -12.14 16.62
N GLY A 261 7.83 -12.94 17.62
CA GLY A 261 8.06 -12.58 19.02
C GLY A 261 7.20 -11.40 19.47
N ASN A 262 7.84 -10.32 19.92
CA ASN A 262 7.19 -9.16 20.51
C ASN A 262 6.77 -8.14 19.44
N VAL A 263 5.72 -8.48 18.71
CA VAL A 263 5.08 -7.59 17.72
C VAL A 263 4.28 -6.50 18.45
N PRO A 264 4.45 -5.21 18.10
CA PRO A 264 3.59 -4.13 18.55
C PRO A 264 2.11 -4.45 18.35
N GLN A 265 1.30 -4.15 19.37
CA GLN A 265 -0.11 -4.54 19.39
C GLN A 265 -0.92 -3.87 18.27
N ILE A 266 -0.55 -2.65 17.87
CA ILE A 266 -1.15 -1.95 16.73
C ILE A 266 -0.99 -2.67 15.38
N TRP A 267 -0.01 -3.58 15.25
CA TRP A 267 0.20 -4.42 14.06
C TRP A 267 -0.44 -5.80 14.23
N ASN A 268 -0.98 -6.14 15.40
CA ASN A 268 -1.53 -7.44 15.73
C ASN A 268 -3.05 -7.36 15.91
N VAL A 269 -3.76 -7.12 14.80
CA VAL A 269 -5.18 -6.74 14.84
C VAL A 269 -6.16 -7.92 14.97
N PHE A 270 -5.81 -9.11 14.45
CA PHE A 270 -6.71 -10.27 14.43
C PHE A 270 -7.27 -10.69 15.81
N PRO A 271 -6.48 -10.77 16.90
CA PRO A 271 -7.00 -11.15 18.23
C PRO A 271 -8.15 -10.28 18.75
N TRP A 272 -8.31 -9.08 18.19
CA TRP A 272 -9.22 -8.06 18.68
C TRP A 272 -10.55 -7.99 17.90
N PHE A 273 -10.67 -8.73 16.80
CA PHE A 273 -11.94 -8.89 16.12
C PHE A 273 -12.92 -9.78 16.92
N VAL A 274 -14.18 -9.34 17.03
CA VAL A 274 -15.25 -10.07 17.72
C VAL A 274 -15.46 -11.45 17.08
N THR A 275 -15.50 -11.49 15.75
CA THR A 275 -15.59 -12.70 14.92
C THR A 275 -14.53 -13.75 15.28
N VAL A 276 -13.25 -13.36 15.38
CA VAL A 276 -12.15 -14.25 15.78
C VAL A 276 -12.37 -14.85 17.17
N ARG A 277 -12.88 -14.05 18.12
CA ARG A 277 -13.13 -14.49 19.49
C ARG A 277 -14.36 -15.40 19.58
N ASP A 278 -15.46 -15.02 18.94
CA ASP A 278 -16.72 -15.76 18.94
C ASP A 278 -16.57 -17.12 18.24
N ASN A 279 -15.79 -17.17 17.15
CA ASN A 279 -15.46 -18.40 16.43
C ASN A 279 -14.37 -19.23 17.13
N LYS A 280 -13.80 -18.73 18.25
CA LYS A 280 -12.75 -19.37 19.06
C LYS A 280 -11.46 -19.62 18.28
N GLU A 281 -11.11 -18.69 17.39
CA GLU A 281 -9.98 -18.76 16.48
C GLU A 281 -8.75 -17.98 16.96
N THR A 282 -8.74 -17.46 18.19
CA THR A 282 -7.56 -16.80 18.78
C THR A 282 -6.32 -17.69 18.81
N GLY A 283 -6.48 -19.02 18.78
CA GLY A 283 -5.40 -19.99 18.64
C GLY A 283 -4.73 -20.03 17.26
N ASN A 284 -5.30 -19.36 16.25
CA ASN A 284 -4.69 -19.18 14.92
C ASN A 284 -3.59 -18.11 14.94
N VAL A 285 -3.51 -17.32 16.01
CA VAL A 285 -2.41 -16.38 16.25
C VAL A 285 -1.26 -17.13 16.92
N LYS A 286 -0.14 -17.25 16.22
CA LYS A 286 0.97 -18.14 16.57
C LYS A 286 2.30 -17.40 16.53
N GLN A 287 3.30 -17.95 17.20
CA GLN A 287 4.69 -17.49 17.05
C GLN A 287 5.26 -17.96 15.70
N ILE A 288 6.15 -17.16 15.09
CA ILE A 288 6.76 -17.43 13.78
C ILE A 288 7.54 -18.74 13.73
N SER A 289 8.01 -19.26 14.86
CA SER A 289 8.59 -20.60 14.94
C SER A 289 7.64 -21.71 14.46
N ASN A 290 6.33 -21.51 14.61
CA ASN A 290 5.32 -22.41 14.05
C ASN A 290 5.24 -22.29 12.53
N PHE A 291 5.38 -21.09 11.96
CA PHE A 291 5.42 -20.93 10.50
C PHE A 291 6.56 -21.75 9.89
N TYR A 292 7.77 -21.66 10.46
CA TYR A 292 8.91 -22.45 9.99
C TYR A 292 8.71 -23.95 10.18
N LYS A 293 7.93 -24.37 11.18
CA LYS A 293 7.55 -25.77 11.35
C LYS A 293 6.55 -26.18 10.27
N ASP A 294 5.48 -25.41 10.09
CA ASP A 294 4.41 -25.67 9.14
C ASP A 294 4.94 -25.69 7.70
N ALA A 295 5.87 -24.79 7.34
CA ALA A 295 6.58 -24.81 6.06
C ALA A 295 7.40 -26.09 5.87
N ARG A 296 8.25 -26.46 6.84
CA ARG A 296 9.10 -27.66 6.71
C ARG A 296 8.29 -28.96 6.63
N ASP A 297 7.14 -29.00 7.29
CA ASP A 297 6.29 -30.19 7.34
C ASP A 297 5.31 -30.28 6.16
N GLY A 298 5.21 -29.24 5.32
CA GLY A 298 4.23 -29.19 4.22
C GLY A 298 2.80 -29.09 4.73
N THR A 299 2.59 -28.29 5.78
CA THR A 299 1.30 -28.08 6.44
C THR A 299 0.98 -26.60 6.58
N LEU A 300 1.42 -25.77 5.63
CA LEU A 300 1.04 -24.35 5.64
C LEU A 300 -0.48 -24.20 5.62
N PRO A 301 -1.06 -23.25 6.38
CA PRO A 301 -2.46 -22.88 6.23
C PRO A 301 -2.76 -22.38 4.81
N ALA A 302 -4.05 -22.35 4.44
CA ALA A 302 -4.45 -21.79 3.15
C ALA A 302 -4.15 -20.29 3.08
N VAL A 303 -4.32 -19.56 4.19
CA VAL A 303 -3.95 -18.14 4.30
C VAL A 303 -3.05 -17.91 5.51
N SER A 304 -1.88 -17.30 5.28
CA SER A 304 -0.92 -16.99 6.33
C SER A 304 -0.53 -15.51 6.25
N TRP A 305 -0.57 -14.80 7.37
CA TRP A 305 0.05 -13.49 7.49
C TRP A 305 1.25 -13.58 8.41
N ILE A 306 2.33 -12.89 8.06
CA ILE A 306 3.58 -12.86 8.79
C ILE A 306 3.85 -11.42 9.23
N GLN A 307 3.89 -11.21 10.55
CA GLN A 307 4.15 -9.91 11.14
C GLN A 307 5.51 -9.90 11.85
N PRO A 308 6.49 -9.10 11.37
CA PRO A 308 7.77 -8.90 12.05
C PRO A 308 7.59 -8.08 13.34
N ASN A 309 8.54 -8.21 14.28
CA ASN A 309 8.66 -7.25 15.38
C ASN A 309 9.40 -5.98 14.94
N GLN A 310 9.49 -5.01 15.84
CA GLN A 310 10.17 -3.72 15.61
C GLN A 310 11.59 -3.85 15.03
N LYS A 311 12.36 -4.88 15.41
CA LYS A 311 13.74 -5.03 14.96
C LYS A 311 13.82 -5.44 13.48
N ASP A 312 12.88 -6.29 13.06
CA ASP A 312 12.90 -6.95 11.76
C ASP A 312 11.85 -6.37 10.78
N SER A 313 11.05 -5.38 11.21
CA SER A 313 9.98 -4.79 10.39
C SER A 313 10.43 -3.71 9.43
N GLU A 314 11.64 -3.17 9.61
CA GLU A 314 12.16 -1.96 8.94
C GLU A 314 11.49 -0.64 9.36
N HIS A 315 10.50 -0.66 10.26
CA HIS A 315 9.94 0.55 10.85
C HIS A 315 11.08 1.45 11.38
N PRO A 316 11.25 2.68 10.89
CA PRO A 316 12.33 3.57 11.31
C PRO A 316 12.42 3.67 12.85
N PRO A 317 13.62 3.57 13.48
CA PRO A 317 14.95 3.46 12.90
C PRO A 317 15.48 2.02 12.85
N ALA A 318 14.61 1.01 12.74
CA ALA A 318 15.03 -0.36 12.52
C ALA A 318 15.89 -0.47 11.25
N LYS A 319 16.80 -1.45 11.24
CA LYS A 319 17.76 -1.59 10.16
C LYS A 319 17.10 -2.20 8.93
N VAL A 320 17.38 -1.62 7.78
CA VAL A 320 16.95 -2.15 6.47
C VAL A 320 17.54 -3.54 6.24
N SER A 321 18.80 -3.76 6.61
CA SER A 321 19.46 -5.06 6.46
C SER A 321 18.84 -6.18 7.32
N ASP A 322 18.31 -5.85 8.50
CA ASP A 322 17.66 -6.84 9.36
C ASP A 322 16.31 -7.26 8.81
N GLY A 323 15.49 -6.32 8.33
CA GLY A 323 14.20 -6.64 7.72
C GLY A 323 14.32 -7.37 6.39
N GLN A 324 15.22 -6.94 5.50
CA GLN A 324 15.55 -7.70 4.29
C GLN A 324 15.96 -9.14 4.62
N ALA A 325 16.74 -9.34 5.68
CA ALA A 325 17.15 -10.67 6.09
C ALA A 325 15.99 -11.49 6.66
N PHE A 326 15.08 -10.87 7.42
CA PHE A 326 13.86 -11.50 7.89
C PHE A 326 12.99 -11.97 6.73
N VAL A 327 12.63 -11.07 5.81
CA VAL A 327 11.82 -11.40 4.63
C VAL A 327 12.48 -12.51 3.80
N THR A 328 13.79 -12.41 3.57
CA THR A 328 14.53 -13.44 2.82
C THR A 328 14.46 -14.81 3.50
N LYS A 329 14.52 -14.89 4.84
CA LYS A 329 14.36 -16.16 5.57
C LYS A 329 12.97 -16.73 5.37
N VAL A 330 11.92 -15.93 5.56
CA VAL A 330 10.53 -16.35 5.38
C VAL A 330 10.29 -16.85 3.96
N VAL A 331 10.75 -16.10 2.94
CA VAL A 331 10.64 -16.49 1.52
C VAL A 331 11.39 -17.79 1.25
N ASN A 332 12.62 -17.93 1.75
CA ASN A 332 13.39 -19.16 1.58
C ASN A 332 12.69 -20.38 2.20
N GLU A 333 12.08 -20.24 3.39
CA GLU A 333 11.39 -21.34 4.06
C GLU A 333 10.17 -21.82 3.25
N VAL A 334 9.40 -20.91 2.65
CA VAL A 334 8.32 -21.27 1.73
C VAL A 334 8.87 -21.88 0.44
N MET A 335 9.96 -21.35 -0.10
CA MET A 335 10.56 -21.87 -1.33
C MET A 335 11.20 -23.26 -1.16
N LEU A 336 11.66 -23.60 0.05
CA LEU A 336 12.20 -24.91 0.39
C LEU A 336 11.12 -25.91 0.83
N SER A 337 9.89 -25.45 1.08
CA SER A 337 8.81 -26.30 1.57
C SER A 337 8.27 -27.24 0.49
N PRO A 338 7.62 -28.36 0.90
CA PRO A 338 6.80 -29.17 -0.01
C PRO A 338 5.68 -28.37 -0.71
N ASP A 339 5.23 -27.28 -0.09
CA ASP A 339 4.08 -26.49 -0.53
C ASP A 339 4.43 -25.44 -1.60
N TRP A 340 5.73 -25.18 -1.88
CA TRP A 340 6.19 -24.14 -2.80
C TRP A 340 5.42 -24.09 -4.13
N ASN A 341 5.21 -25.26 -4.76
CA ASN A 341 4.58 -25.37 -6.09
C ASN A 341 3.11 -24.94 -6.13
N SER A 342 2.51 -24.64 -4.99
CA SER A 342 1.13 -24.17 -4.82
C SER A 342 1.03 -22.90 -3.97
N SER A 343 2.15 -22.20 -3.74
CA SER A 343 2.18 -21.00 -2.90
C SER A 343 2.23 -19.72 -3.72
N VAL A 344 1.73 -18.65 -3.13
CA VAL A 344 2.08 -17.27 -3.49
C VAL A 344 2.51 -16.54 -2.23
N ILE A 345 3.55 -15.73 -2.35
CA ILE A 345 4.00 -14.81 -1.31
C ILE A 345 3.78 -13.40 -1.83
N PHE A 346 3.00 -12.62 -1.09
CA PHE A 346 2.88 -11.18 -1.23
C PHE A 346 3.76 -10.53 -0.18
N ILE A 347 4.56 -9.56 -0.59
CA ILE A 347 5.34 -8.71 0.32
C ILE A 347 4.85 -7.29 0.11
N ALA A 348 4.52 -6.59 1.18
CA ALA A 348 4.20 -5.17 1.15
C ALA A 348 4.70 -4.47 2.42
N TRP A 349 4.71 -3.14 2.39
CA TRP A 349 4.93 -2.30 3.56
C TRP A 349 3.61 -1.60 3.89
N ASP A 350 3.29 -1.47 5.17
CA ASP A 350 2.01 -0.97 5.66
C ASP A 350 1.69 0.47 5.21
N ASP A 351 2.62 1.42 5.40
CA ASP A 351 2.51 2.83 5.03
C ASP A 351 3.85 3.42 4.52
N TRP A 352 3.89 4.71 4.17
CA TRP A 352 5.05 5.35 3.52
C TRP A 352 6.16 5.83 4.48
N GLY A 353 5.91 5.87 5.79
CA GLY A 353 6.91 6.24 6.81
C GLY A 353 7.40 7.69 6.77
N GLY A 354 6.69 8.58 6.07
CA GLY A 354 7.15 9.95 5.83
C GLY A 354 8.25 10.04 4.76
N PHE A 355 8.56 8.96 4.05
CA PHE A 355 9.50 8.98 2.92
C PHE A 355 8.85 9.51 1.65
N TYR A 356 9.65 10.14 0.79
CA TYR A 356 9.15 10.75 -0.42
C TYR A 356 8.65 9.71 -1.45
N ASP A 357 7.45 9.95 -1.99
CA ASP A 357 6.96 9.36 -3.23
C ASP A 357 6.39 10.45 -4.13
N HIS A 358 6.63 10.32 -5.44
CA HIS A 358 6.25 11.35 -6.41
C HIS A 358 4.83 11.17 -6.98
N VAL A 359 4.18 10.02 -6.80
CA VAL A 359 2.88 9.72 -7.42
C VAL A 359 1.74 10.17 -6.52
N VAL A 360 0.80 10.89 -7.12
CA VAL A 360 -0.43 11.32 -6.46
C VAL A 360 -1.33 10.10 -6.27
N PRO A 361 -1.75 9.76 -5.03
CA PRO A 361 -2.59 8.61 -4.82
C PRO A 361 -4.02 8.83 -5.33
N PRO A 362 -4.66 7.79 -5.89
CA PRO A 362 -6.03 7.91 -6.38
C PRO A 362 -7.02 8.02 -5.23
N LYS A 363 -8.17 8.65 -5.50
CA LYS A 363 -9.28 8.72 -4.56
C LYS A 363 -10.33 7.69 -4.91
N VAL A 364 -10.57 6.74 -4.00
CA VAL A 364 -11.50 5.62 -4.23
C VAL A 364 -12.79 5.72 -3.42
N ASP A 365 -12.74 6.37 -2.26
CA ASP A 365 -13.86 6.65 -1.37
C ASP A 365 -13.49 7.80 -0.41
N LYS A 366 -14.18 7.92 0.73
CA LYS A 366 -13.88 8.90 1.77
C LYS A 366 -12.50 8.70 2.41
N ASN A 367 -12.08 7.44 2.56
CA ASN A 367 -10.81 7.06 3.18
C ASN A 367 -9.64 7.20 2.17
N GLY A 368 -9.94 7.11 0.88
CA GLY A 368 -8.96 7.24 -0.21
C GLY A 368 -7.94 6.10 -0.21
N TYR A 369 -7.02 6.11 -1.18
CA TYR A 369 -5.74 5.43 -1.02
C TYR A 369 -4.71 6.42 -0.48
N GLY A 370 -3.74 5.89 0.26
CA GLY A 370 -2.55 6.59 0.74
C GLY A 370 -1.42 6.56 -0.28
N LEU A 371 -0.24 7.01 0.15
CA LEU A 371 0.95 7.05 -0.68
C LEU A 371 1.38 5.65 -1.15
N ARG A 372 2.16 5.58 -2.24
CA ARG A 372 2.64 4.28 -2.73
C ARG A 372 3.62 3.64 -1.76
N VAL A 373 3.46 2.34 -1.59
CA VAL A 373 4.33 1.46 -0.79
C VAL A 373 4.96 0.41 -1.71
N PRO A 374 6.16 -0.12 -1.41
CA PRO A 374 6.71 -1.20 -2.18
C PRO A 374 5.83 -2.45 -2.10
N ALA A 375 5.74 -3.21 -3.18
CA ALA A 375 5.11 -4.52 -3.15
C ALA A 375 5.67 -5.50 -4.20
N LEU A 376 5.67 -6.78 -3.84
CA LEU A 376 6.22 -7.87 -4.64
C LEU A 376 5.28 -9.07 -4.63
N VAL A 377 5.16 -9.74 -5.78
CA VAL A 377 4.54 -11.07 -5.87
C VAL A 377 5.61 -12.11 -6.19
N ILE A 378 5.71 -13.13 -5.36
CA ILE A 378 6.67 -14.23 -5.52
C ILE A 378 5.89 -15.55 -5.56
N SER A 379 5.97 -16.26 -6.67
CA SER A 379 5.28 -17.55 -6.84
C SER A 379 5.97 -18.38 -7.93
N PRO A 380 5.88 -19.72 -7.90
CA PRO A 380 6.21 -20.56 -9.04
C PRO A 380 5.41 -20.19 -10.31
N TYR A 381 4.27 -19.51 -10.18
CA TYR A 381 3.43 -19.06 -11.29
C TYR A 381 3.52 -17.56 -11.58
N ALA A 382 4.28 -16.79 -10.80
CA ALA A 382 4.45 -15.36 -11.05
C ALA A 382 5.23 -15.12 -12.36
N LYS A 383 4.78 -14.13 -13.15
CA LYS A 383 5.48 -13.68 -14.36
C LYS A 383 6.91 -13.27 -13.98
N LYS A 384 7.89 -13.60 -14.83
CA LYS A 384 9.31 -13.32 -14.56
C LYS A 384 9.66 -11.89 -14.96
N GLY A 385 10.19 -11.10 -14.02
CA GLY A 385 10.68 -9.75 -14.27
C GLY A 385 9.60 -8.81 -14.78
N TYR A 386 8.36 -9.04 -14.34
CA TYR A 386 7.19 -8.26 -14.75
C TYR A 386 7.00 -7.10 -13.78
N ILE A 387 6.56 -5.95 -14.29
CA ILE A 387 6.19 -4.81 -13.47
C ILE A 387 4.70 -4.61 -13.67
N ASP A 388 3.95 -4.75 -12.58
CA ASP A 388 2.52 -4.49 -12.58
C ASP A 388 2.26 -3.00 -12.33
N HIS A 389 1.57 -2.39 -13.29
CA HIS A 389 1.16 -0.99 -13.32
C HIS A 389 -0.32 -0.79 -13.02
N GLN A 390 -1.02 -1.83 -12.58
CA GLN A 390 -2.40 -1.70 -12.11
C GLN A 390 -2.44 -0.88 -10.81
N ASN A 391 -3.52 -0.13 -10.61
CA ASN A 391 -3.76 0.50 -9.31
C ASN A 391 -4.14 -0.59 -8.30
N LEU A 392 -3.24 -0.88 -7.37
CA LEU A 392 -3.42 -1.88 -6.33
C LEU A 392 -3.49 -1.22 -4.96
N SER A 393 -4.08 -1.95 -4.03
CA SER A 393 -4.03 -1.68 -2.60
C SER A 393 -4.09 -3.03 -1.88
N PHE A 394 -4.08 -3.04 -0.55
CA PHE A 394 -4.26 -4.28 0.23
C PHE A 394 -5.62 -4.95 -0.03
N ASP A 395 -6.60 -4.19 -0.53
CA ASP A 395 -7.89 -4.70 -0.99
C ASP A 395 -7.71 -5.75 -2.11
N ALA A 396 -6.65 -5.63 -2.94
CA ALA A 396 -6.33 -6.58 -3.99
C ALA A 396 -5.86 -7.94 -3.42
N TYR A 397 -5.11 -7.93 -2.31
CA TYR A 397 -4.70 -9.17 -1.63
C TYR A 397 -5.90 -9.90 -1.03
N LEU A 398 -6.83 -9.16 -0.42
CA LEU A 398 -8.10 -9.71 0.07
C LEU A 398 -8.93 -10.28 -1.09
N LYS A 399 -9.12 -9.50 -2.16
CA LYS A 399 -9.80 -9.96 -3.38
C LYS A 399 -9.22 -11.25 -3.93
N PHE A 400 -7.89 -11.39 -3.91
CA PHE A 400 -7.20 -12.60 -4.35
C PHE A 400 -7.51 -13.81 -3.44
N ILE A 401 -7.46 -13.64 -2.12
CA ILE A 401 -7.84 -14.69 -1.14
C ILE A 401 -9.27 -15.15 -1.39
N GLU A 402 -10.18 -14.20 -1.56
CA GLU A 402 -11.59 -14.46 -1.82
C GLU A 402 -11.84 -15.22 -3.13
N ASP A 403 -11.14 -14.83 -4.20
CA ASP A 403 -11.24 -15.49 -5.49
C ASP A 403 -10.67 -16.92 -5.45
N VAL A 404 -9.59 -17.15 -4.70
CA VAL A 404 -8.95 -18.47 -4.58
C VAL A 404 -9.75 -19.42 -3.69
N PHE A 405 -10.18 -18.96 -2.51
CA PHE A 405 -10.68 -19.83 -1.45
C PHE A 405 -12.17 -19.66 -1.15
N LEU A 406 -12.76 -18.52 -1.49
CA LEU A 406 -14.12 -18.14 -1.09
C LEU A 406 -15.08 -18.02 -2.28
N LYS A 407 -14.68 -18.57 -3.44
CA LYS A 407 -15.48 -18.56 -4.69
C LYS A 407 -15.87 -17.14 -5.13
N GLY A 408 -15.04 -16.15 -4.80
CA GLY A 408 -15.27 -14.74 -5.11
C GLY A 408 -16.26 -14.02 -4.18
N GLN A 409 -16.64 -14.63 -3.05
CA GLN A 409 -17.40 -13.95 -2.00
C GLN A 409 -16.56 -12.81 -1.40
N ARG A 410 -17.15 -11.61 -1.31
CA ARG A 410 -16.50 -10.42 -0.73
C ARG A 410 -16.86 -10.23 0.73
N ILE A 411 -16.07 -9.44 1.46
CA ILE A 411 -16.49 -8.88 2.75
C ILE A 411 -17.54 -7.78 2.52
N ASP A 412 -18.77 -8.21 2.21
CA ASP A 412 -19.90 -7.37 1.85
C ASP A 412 -21.07 -7.60 2.82
N PRO A 413 -21.47 -6.58 3.61
CA PRO A 413 -22.52 -6.68 4.63
C PRO A 413 -23.90 -7.04 4.05
N ASN A 414 -24.09 -6.94 2.73
CA ASN A 414 -25.31 -7.37 2.07
C ASN A 414 -25.36 -8.88 1.77
N THR A 415 -24.21 -9.56 1.81
CA THR A 415 -24.09 -10.95 1.34
C THR A 415 -23.36 -11.89 2.31
N ASP A 416 -22.57 -11.36 3.25
CA ASP A 416 -21.79 -12.16 4.20
C ASP A 416 -22.62 -12.69 5.39
N ASN A 417 -23.85 -12.21 5.59
CA ASN A 417 -24.70 -12.50 6.77
C ASN A 417 -24.16 -11.94 8.10
N HIS A 418 -23.23 -11.00 8.05
CA HIS A 418 -22.69 -10.28 9.19
C HIS A 418 -22.74 -8.77 8.90
N PRO A 419 -23.91 -8.12 9.03
CA PRO A 419 -24.09 -6.75 8.60
C PRO A 419 -23.26 -5.78 9.46
N ASP A 420 -22.57 -4.87 8.80
CA ASP A 420 -21.92 -3.70 9.41
C ASP A 420 -22.20 -2.44 8.57
N ARG A 421 -21.63 -1.31 8.99
CA ARG A 421 -21.85 0.00 8.35
C ARG A 421 -20.75 0.39 7.35
N ARG A 422 -19.93 -0.54 6.87
CA ARG A 422 -18.87 -0.18 5.91
C ARG A 422 -19.49 0.51 4.69
N PRO A 423 -18.92 1.63 4.24
CA PRO A 423 -19.53 2.41 3.16
C PRO A 423 -19.34 1.78 1.78
N THR A 424 -18.30 0.97 1.62
CA THR A 424 -17.83 0.47 0.33
C THR A 424 -17.31 -0.96 0.48
N VAL A 425 -17.54 -1.79 -0.53
CA VAL A 425 -16.85 -3.09 -0.73
C VAL A 425 -15.64 -2.81 -1.62
N ARG A 426 -14.47 -2.58 -1.00
CA ARG A 426 -13.30 -2.07 -1.71
C ARG A 426 -12.71 -3.04 -2.69
N GLU A 427 -12.89 -4.33 -2.46
CA GLU A 427 -12.51 -5.40 -3.37
C GLU A 427 -13.25 -5.31 -4.72
N ASN A 428 -14.36 -4.56 -4.79
CA ASN A 428 -15.18 -4.36 -5.98
C ASN A 428 -15.07 -2.95 -6.58
N VAL A 429 -14.24 -2.04 -6.07
CA VAL A 429 -14.09 -0.71 -6.68
C VAL A 429 -13.45 -0.85 -8.07
N SER A 430 -13.97 -0.10 -9.04
CA SER A 430 -13.60 -0.27 -10.46
C SER A 430 -12.14 0.06 -10.79
N ILE A 431 -11.45 0.80 -9.91
CA ILE A 431 -10.05 1.16 -10.10
C ILE A 431 -9.10 0.09 -9.58
N LEU A 432 -9.55 -0.82 -8.70
CA LEU A 432 -8.71 -1.86 -8.12
C LEU A 432 -8.30 -2.87 -9.21
N GLY A 433 -7.00 -3.07 -9.33
CA GLY A 433 -6.40 -4.05 -10.22
C GLY A 433 -6.76 -5.49 -9.86
N ASP A 434 -6.45 -6.37 -10.79
CA ASP A 434 -6.65 -7.81 -10.67
C ASP A 434 -5.29 -8.51 -10.61
N LEU A 435 -4.91 -8.97 -9.42
CA LEU A 435 -3.63 -9.67 -9.20
C LEU A 435 -3.47 -10.93 -10.03
N ARG A 436 -4.55 -11.46 -10.60
CA ARG A 436 -4.48 -12.64 -11.46
C ARG A 436 -3.65 -12.35 -12.72
N GLU A 437 -3.53 -11.09 -13.11
CA GLU A 437 -2.64 -10.62 -14.18
C GLU A 437 -1.15 -10.69 -13.81
N ASP A 438 -0.77 -10.92 -12.55
CA ASP A 438 0.64 -11.10 -12.15
C ASP A 438 1.17 -12.51 -12.42
N PHE A 439 0.29 -13.42 -12.85
CA PHE A 439 0.58 -14.84 -13.00
C PHE A 439 0.54 -15.31 -14.46
N ASP A 440 1.36 -16.30 -14.76
CA ASP A 440 1.14 -17.22 -15.88
C ASP A 440 0.84 -18.60 -15.29
N PHE A 441 -0.45 -18.96 -15.21
CA PHE A 441 -0.85 -20.28 -14.72
C PHE A 441 -0.70 -21.39 -15.77
N ASN A 442 -0.34 -21.09 -17.02
CA ASN A 442 -0.06 -22.10 -18.03
C ASN A 442 1.38 -22.61 -17.95
N GLN A 443 2.27 -21.87 -17.30
CA GLN A 443 3.65 -22.30 -17.11
C GLN A 443 3.76 -23.50 -16.14
N SER A 444 4.85 -24.25 -16.29
CA SER A 444 5.25 -25.23 -15.27
C SER A 444 5.76 -24.51 -14.02
N PRO A 445 5.48 -25.00 -12.80
CA PRO A 445 5.94 -24.36 -11.57
C PRO A 445 7.44 -24.06 -11.62
N ARG A 446 7.80 -22.79 -11.45
CA ARG A 446 9.21 -22.36 -11.46
C ARG A 446 9.94 -22.90 -10.22
N LYS A 447 11.23 -23.20 -10.39
CA LYS A 447 12.08 -23.66 -9.28
C LYS A 447 12.28 -22.55 -8.22
N PRO A 448 12.49 -22.94 -6.95
CA PRO A 448 12.93 -22.05 -5.88
C PRO A 448 14.12 -21.15 -6.24
N LEU A 449 14.07 -19.88 -5.84
CA LEU A 449 15.18 -18.93 -5.88
C LEU A 449 15.69 -18.66 -4.45
N ILE A 450 16.62 -19.48 -3.99
CA ILE A 450 17.15 -19.35 -2.62
C ILE A 450 18.24 -18.28 -2.57
N LEU A 451 18.02 -17.26 -1.74
CA LEU A 451 18.96 -16.16 -1.54
C LEU A 451 19.61 -16.23 -0.15
N LYS A 452 20.76 -15.58 0.04
CA LYS A 452 21.38 -15.47 1.37
C LYS A 452 20.64 -14.39 2.17
N PRO A 453 20.15 -14.67 3.39
CA PRO A 453 19.44 -13.66 4.19
C PRO A 453 20.22 -12.38 4.46
N TYR A 454 21.52 -12.50 4.74
CA TYR A 454 22.41 -11.36 4.90
C TYR A 454 23.35 -11.29 3.69
N PRO A 455 22.91 -10.68 2.57
CA PRO A 455 23.76 -10.48 1.41
C PRO A 455 24.88 -9.48 1.74
N ASN A 456 26.01 -9.58 1.04
CA ASN A 456 27.03 -8.56 1.14
C ASN A 456 26.51 -7.29 0.45
N THR A 457 26.19 -6.26 1.21
CA THR A 457 25.89 -4.93 0.68
C THR A 457 27.21 -4.21 0.36
N ALA A 458 27.22 -3.43 -0.71
CA ALA A 458 28.37 -2.58 -1.01
C ALA A 458 28.43 -1.48 0.08
N LYS A 459 29.54 -1.39 0.81
CA LYS A 459 29.77 -0.31 1.78
C LYS A 459 30.23 0.96 1.11
#